data_AF-A0A8C3KK26-F1
#
_entry.id   AF-A0A8C3KK26-F1
#
_cell.length_a   1.000
_cell.length_b   1.000
_cell.length_c   1.000
_cell.angle_alpha   90.00
_cell.angle_beta   90.00
_cell.angle_gamma   90.00
#
_symmetry.space_group_name_H-M   'P 1'
#
loop_
_entity.id
_entity.type
_entity.pdbx_description
1 polymer ?
#
loop_
_entity_poly.entity_id
_entity_poly.type
_entity_poly.pdbx_seq_one_letter_code
_entity_poly.pdbx_strand_id
1 'polypeptide(L)'
;MPGLYTLSSWDPLPLKSSRVNACANGYSLSITAHLVYTNPREEPVEGIFIYPLEESEVVAGFEAAAGSRQMTFQVQNRHRAQDCCLQSSPGPGRPQRCASGECRGRGGPAGPSWMGAPE
;
A
#
# COMPACT_ATOMS: atom_id res chain seq x y z
N MET A 1 -13.25 11.41 -6.42
CA MET A 1 -13.92 10.24 -5.80
C MET A 1 -13.16 8.99 -6.21
N PRO A 2 -12.79 8.09 -5.28
CA PRO A 2 -12.00 6.92 -5.60
C PRO A 2 -12.76 5.92 -6.48
N GLY A 3 -12.04 5.17 -7.30
CA GLY A 3 -12.64 4.27 -8.28
C GLY A 3 -11.71 3.17 -8.77
N LEU A 4 -12.31 2.09 -9.26
CA LEU A 4 -11.62 1.00 -9.96
C LEU A 4 -11.99 1.06 -11.44
N TYR A 5 -11.00 1.01 -12.32
CA TYR A 5 -11.17 1.18 -13.77
C TYR A 5 -10.48 0.04 -14.51
N THR A 6 -10.97 -0.30 -15.70
CA THR A 6 -10.25 -1.23 -16.59
C THR A 6 -9.03 -0.54 -17.20
N LEU A 7 -7.87 -1.19 -17.19
CA LEU A 7 -6.63 -0.58 -17.70
C LEU A 7 -6.65 -0.34 -19.22
N SER A 8 -7.33 -1.21 -19.98
CA SER A 8 -7.35 -1.15 -21.44
C SER A 8 -8.21 -0.01 -21.99
N SER A 9 -9.42 0.20 -21.43
CA SER A 9 -10.38 1.19 -21.94
C SER A 9 -10.66 2.34 -20.98
N TRP A 10 -10.11 2.31 -19.76
CA TRP A 10 -10.39 3.30 -18.71
C TRP A 10 -11.85 3.42 -18.29
N ASP A 11 -12.66 2.39 -18.62
CA ASP A 11 -14.05 2.33 -18.18
C ASP A 11 -14.13 2.04 -16.67
N PRO A 12 -15.03 2.71 -15.93
CA PRO A 12 -15.23 2.43 -14.52
C PRO A 12 -15.86 1.04 -14.34
N LEU A 13 -15.29 0.26 -13.42
CA LEU A 13 -15.89 -0.99 -12.98
C LEU A 13 -17.08 -0.69 -12.03
N PRO A 14 -18.24 -1.33 -12.20
CA PRO A 14 -19.40 -1.11 -11.35
C PRO A 14 -19.12 -1.40 -9.88
N LEU A 15 -19.42 -0.43 -9.01
CA LEU A 15 -19.40 -0.59 -7.57
C LEU A 15 -20.68 -1.32 -7.12
N LYS A 16 -20.54 -2.52 -6.56
CA LYS A 16 -21.65 -3.34 -6.06
C LYS A 16 -22.09 -2.93 -4.65
N SER A 17 -21.13 -2.62 -3.79
CA SER A 17 -21.41 -2.16 -2.43
C SER A 17 -20.26 -1.33 -1.88
N SER A 18 -20.60 -0.35 -1.05
CA SER A 18 -19.64 0.41 -0.25
C SER A 18 -20.03 0.38 1.22
N ARG A 19 -19.01 0.35 2.07
CA ARG A 19 -19.13 0.65 3.50
C ARG A 19 -18.02 1.62 3.86
N VAL A 20 -18.40 2.77 4.37
CA VAL A 20 -17.46 3.81 4.76
C VAL A 20 -17.65 4.06 6.25
N ASN A 21 -16.56 3.92 7.00
CA ASN A 21 -16.49 4.27 8.40
C ASN A 21 -15.58 5.50 8.53
N ALA A 22 -16.00 6.46 9.34
CA ALA A 22 -15.22 7.66 9.62
C ALA A 22 -15.15 7.88 11.13
N CYS A 23 -13.96 8.19 11.62
CA CYS A 23 -13.70 8.47 13.03
C CYS A 23 -12.94 9.79 13.14
N ALA A 24 -13.45 10.71 13.94
CA ALA A 24 -12.76 11.97 14.23
C ALA A 24 -12.09 11.89 15.61
N ASN A 25 -10.83 12.34 15.69
CA ASN A 25 -10.08 12.47 16.94
C ASN A 25 -9.35 13.82 16.96
N GLY A 26 -9.88 14.77 17.73
CA GLY A 26 -9.43 16.16 17.68
C GLY A 26 -9.55 16.73 16.26
N TYR A 27 -8.44 17.21 15.70
CA TYR A 27 -8.37 17.76 14.33
C TYR A 27 -8.07 16.71 13.26
N SER A 28 -7.96 15.43 13.63
CA SER A 28 -7.69 14.35 12.69
C SER A 28 -8.98 13.60 12.33
N LEU A 29 -9.14 13.30 11.04
CA LEU A 29 -10.21 12.47 10.51
C LEU A 29 -9.59 11.19 9.92
N SER A 30 -10.02 10.04 10.42
CA SER A 30 -9.66 8.74 9.88
C SER A 30 -10.84 8.18 9.09
N ILE A 31 -10.59 7.79 7.85
CA ILE A 31 -11.60 7.19 6.97
C ILE A 31 -11.15 5.79 6.58
N THR A 32 -12.06 4.82 6.69
CA THR A 32 -11.88 3.45 6.19
C THR A 32 -13.01 3.11 5.24
N ALA A 33 -12.67 2.84 3.98
CA ALA A 33 -13.63 2.51 2.94
C ALA A 33 -13.44 1.06 2.49
N HIS A 34 -14.49 0.26 2.60
CA HIS A 34 -14.59 -1.06 1.99
C HIS A 34 -15.43 -0.95 0.72
N LEU A 35 -14.81 -1.19 -0.43
CA LEU A 35 -15.42 -1.04 -1.75
C LEU A 35 -15.40 -2.38 -2.48
N VAL A 36 -16.57 -2.85 -2.91
CA VAL A 36 -16.72 -4.11 -3.64
C VAL A 36 -17.12 -3.80 -5.07
N TYR A 37 -16.26 -4.14 -6.03
CA TYR A 37 -16.50 -3.96 -7.46
C TYR A 37 -16.87 -5.27 -8.12
N THR A 38 -17.62 -5.20 -9.22
CA THR A 38 -17.97 -6.36 -10.05
C THR A 38 -17.36 -6.19 -11.43
N ASN A 39 -16.74 -7.25 -11.97
CA ASN A 39 -16.40 -7.32 -13.37
C ASN A 39 -17.65 -7.74 -14.16
N PRO A 40 -18.22 -6.87 -15.02
CA PRO A 40 -19.40 -7.22 -15.81
C PRO A 40 -19.06 -8.06 -17.04
N ARG A 41 -17.78 -8.20 -17.39
CA ARG A 41 -17.34 -8.99 -18.54
C ARG A 41 -17.14 -10.45 -18.15
N GLU A 42 -17.30 -11.35 -19.12
CA GLU A 42 -17.07 -12.78 -18.94
C GLU A 42 -15.58 -13.09 -18.80
N GLU A 43 -14.73 -12.29 -19.46
CA GLU A 43 -13.28 -12.44 -19.41
C GLU A 43 -12.66 -11.70 -18.20
N PRO A 44 -11.52 -12.19 -17.68
CA PRO A 44 -10.74 -11.45 -16.70
C PRO A 44 -10.30 -10.08 -17.24
N VAL A 45 -10.44 -9.04 -16.42
CA VAL A 45 -9.99 -7.68 -16.74
C VAL A 45 -8.82 -7.27 -15.86
N GLU A 46 -7.90 -6.49 -16.44
CA GLU A 46 -6.87 -5.80 -15.67
C GLU A 46 -7.45 -4.49 -15.13
N GLY A 47 -7.31 -4.29 -13.82
CA GLY A 47 -7.90 -3.17 -13.11
C GLY A 47 -6.87 -2.22 -12.51
N ILE A 48 -7.15 -0.93 -12.54
CA ILE A 48 -6.40 0.12 -11.85
C ILE A 48 -7.30 0.81 -10.82
N PHE A 49 -6.86 0.85 -9.56
CA PHE A 49 -7.54 1.59 -8.50
C PHE A 49 -6.91 2.98 -8.34
N ILE A 50 -7.75 4.01 -8.33
CA ILE A 50 -7.32 5.40 -8.24
C ILE A 50 -7.98 6.03 -7.01
N TYR A 51 -7.15 6.54 -6.10
CA TYR A 51 -7.58 7.36 -4.98
C TYR A 51 -6.88 8.73 -5.10
N PRO A 52 -7.60 9.81 -5.45
CA PRO A 52 -7.04 11.16 -5.43
C PRO A 52 -6.76 11.58 -3.99
N LEU A 53 -5.51 11.97 -3.70
CA LEU A 53 -5.10 12.49 -2.39
C LEU A 53 -4.99 14.01 -2.47
N GLU A 54 -5.58 14.69 -1.49
CA GLU A 54 -5.34 16.10 -1.22
C GLU A 54 -4.06 16.29 -0.38
N GLU A 55 -3.52 17.51 -0.32
CA GLU A 55 -2.26 17.80 0.39
C GLU A 55 -2.30 17.47 1.88
N SER A 56 -3.47 17.55 2.52
CA SER A 56 -3.68 17.26 3.94
C SER A 56 -4.09 15.81 4.22
N GLU A 57 -4.16 14.96 3.19
CA GLU A 57 -4.56 13.57 3.30
C GLU A 57 -3.38 12.61 3.18
N VAL A 58 -3.49 11.46 3.86
CA VAL A 58 -2.51 10.38 3.75
C VAL A 58 -3.22 9.03 3.75
N VAL A 59 -2.74 8.11 2.91
CA VAL A 59 -3.19 6.71 2.93
C VAL A 59 -2.37 5.96 3.97
N ALA A 60 -3.02 5.54 5.06
CA ALA A 60 -2.38 4.75 6.12
C ALA A 60 -2.31 3.26 5.78
N GLY A 61 -3.18 2.75 4.90
CA GLY A 61 -3.21 1.34 4.51
C GLY A 61 -4.10 1.10 3.29
N PHE A 62 -3.78 0.05 2.53
CA PHE A 62 -4.56 -0.37 1.38
C PHE A 62 -4.51 -1.89 1.22
N GLU A 63 -5.68 -2.49 1.04
CA GLU A 63 -5.88 -3.92 0.86
C GLU A 63 -6.81 -4.16 -0.33
N ALA A 64 -6.48 -5.16 -1.14
CA ALA A 64 -7.26 -5.56 -2.29
C ALA A 64 -7.39 -7.08 -2.34
N ALA A 65 -8.56 -7.57 -2.74
CA ALA A 65 -8.81 -8.99 -2.94
C ALA A 65 -9.52 -9.22 -4.27
N ALA A 66 -9.05 -10.22 -5.03
CA ALA A 66 -9.65 -10.64 -6.29
C ALA A 66 -9.66 -12.18 -6.35
N GLY A 67 -10.85 -12.77 -6.39
CA GLY A 67 -11.02 -14.22 -6.26
C GLY A 67 -10.41 -14.73 -4.95
N SER A 68 -9.49 -15.69 -5.04
CA SER A 68 -8.75 -16.24 -3.89
C SER A 68 -7.47 -15.49 -3.54
N ARG A 69 -7.10 -14.45 -4.30
CA ARG A 69 -5.85 -13.71 -4.10
C ARG A 69 -6.12 -12.46 -3.26
N GLN A 70 -5.39 -12.34 -2.15
CA GLN A 70 -5.35 -11.14 -1.33
C GLN A 70 -4.01 -10.43 -1.49
N MET A 71 -4.05 -9.11 -1.51
CA MET A 71 -2.90 -8.22 -1.72
C MET A 71 -2.98 -7.12 -0.66
N THR A 72 -1.91 -6.98 0.12
CA THR A 72 -1.81 -5.94 1.16
C THR A 72 -0.62 -5.06 0.84
N PHE A 73 -0.81 -3.75 0.99
CA PHE A 73 0.25 -2.78 0.85
C PHE A 73 0.68 -2.31 2.24
N GLN A 74 1.98 -2.41 2.50
CA GLN A 74 2.56 -1.88 3.72
C GLN A 74 3.23 -0.56 3.41
N VAL A 75 2.74 0.50 4.06
CA VAL A 75 3.44 1.79 4.06
C VAL A 75 4.72 1.61 4.86
N GLN A 76 5.86 1.84 4.22
CA GLN A 76 7.16 1.76 4.85
C GLN A 76 7.84 3.13 4.88
N ASN A 77 8.75 3.32 5.83
CA ASN A 77 9.62 4.48 5.85
C ASN A 77 10.41 4.56 4.53
N ARG A 78 10.53 5.77 3.98
CA ARG A 78 11.21 6.04 2.71
C ARG A 78 12.60 5.39 2.62
N HIS A 79 13.40 5.44 3.68
CA HIS A 79 14.73 4.83 3.69
C HIS A 79 14.66 3.32 3.44
N ARG A 80 13.78 2.62 4.15
CA ARG A 80 13.60 1.16 4.01
C ARG A 80 13.05 0.76 2.64
N ALA A 81 12.14 1.58 2.09
CA ALA A 81 11.60 1.35 0.75
C ALA A 81 12.68 1.52 -0.33
N GLN A 82 13.55 2.53 -0.21
CA GLN A 82 14.65 2.77 -1.15
C GLN A 82 15.65 1.61 -1.16
N ASP A 83 15.98 1.04 -0.01
CA ASP A 83 16.87 -0.13 0.08
C ASP A 83 16.33 -1.35 -0.68
N CYS A 84 15.02 -1.60 -0.65
CA CYS A 84 14.35 -2.68 -1.42
C CYS A 84 14.39 -2.39 -2.94
N CYS A 85 14.12 -1.15 -3.36
CA CYS A 85 14.17 -0.75 -4.77
C CYS A 85 15.58 -0.84 -5.38
N LEU A 86 16.63 -0.56 -4.61
CA LEU A 86 18.02 -0.63 -5.07
C LEU A 86 18.55 -2.06 -5.22
N GLN A 87 17.93 -3.05 -4.55
CA GLN A 87 18.26 -4.48 -4.70
C GLN A 87 17.55 -5.15 -5.89
N SER A 88 16.68 -4.41 -6.58
CA SER A 88 15.86 -4.91 -7.68
C SER A 88 16.53 -4.60 -9.02
N SER A 89 17.11 -5.58 -9.71
CA SER A 89 17.41 -5.42 -11.15
C SER A 89 16.10 -5.30 -11.96
N PRO A 90 16.06 -4.53 -13.06
CA PRO A 90 14.82 -4.17 -13.74
C PRO A 90 14.27 -5.37 -14.55
N GLY A 91 13.44 -6.19 -13.91
CA GLY A 91 12.61 -7.21 -14.57
C GLY A 91 11.14 -6.79 -14.49
N PRO A 92 10.37 -6.79 -15.60
CA PRO A 92 8.99 -6.33 -15.58
C PRO A 92 8.06 -7.36 -14.91
N GLY A 93 7.18 -6.89 -14.02
CA GLY A 93 5.88 -7.52 -13.78
C GLY A 93 5.72 -8.49 -12.61
N ARG A 94 6.62 -8.53 -11.61
CA ARG A 94 6.37 -9.32 -10.38
C ARG A 94 6.35 -8.46 -9.12
N PRO A 95 5.31 -8.58 -8.26
CA PRO A 95 5.38 -8.07 -6.89
C PRO A 95 6.52 -8.78 -6.17
N GLN A 96 7.64 -8.08 -5.98
CA GLN A 96 8.77 -8.64 -5.24
C GLN A 96 8.47 -8.48 -3.75
N ARG A 97 8.23 -9.62 -3.09
CA ARG A 97 8.09 -9.67 -1.64
C ARG A 97 9.51 -9.58 -1.07
N CYS A 98 9.87 -8.44 -0.48
CA CYS A 98 11.11 -8.32 0.29
C CYS A 98 10.99 -9.26 1.51
N ALA A 99 11.62 -10.44 1.40
CA ALA A 99 11.56 -11.53 2.36
C ALA A 99 12.70 -11.40 3.37
N SER A 100 12.65 -10.39 4.25
CA SER A 100 13.30 -10.46 5.56
C SER A 100 13.09 -9.16 6.32
N GLY A 101 12.31 -9.23 7.39
CA GLY A 101 12.24 -8.19 8.42
C GLY A 101 13.48 -8.15 9.33
N GLU A 102 14.66 -8.55 8.86
CA GLU A 102 15.90 -8.53 9.64
C GLU A 102 17.10 -8.23 8.74
N CYS A 103 17.48 -6.95 8.65
CA CYS A 103 18.83 -6.59 8.22
C CYS A 103 19.75 -6.69 9.45
N ARG A 104 20.31 -7.88 9.70
CA ARG A 104 21.55 -7.96 10.48
C ARG A 104 22.65 -7.29 9.67
N GLY A 105 22.99 -6.06 10.05
CA GLY A 105 24.16 -5.36 9.54
C GLY A 105 25.39 -6.26 9.65
N ARG A 106 26.14 -6.38 8.56
CA ARG A 106 27.42 -7.08 8.52
C ARG A 106 28.31 -6.52 9.64
N GLY A 107 28.71 -7.40 10.55
CA GLY A 107 29.64 -7.06 11.63
C GLY A 107 31.01 -6.61 11.11
N GLY A 108 31.53 -5.58 11.79
CA GLY A 108 32.90 -5.04 11.73
C GLY A 108 32.98 -3.82 12.69
N PRO A 109 34.07 -3.61 13.45
CA PRO A 109 34.01 -3.64 14.91
C PRO A 109 33.83 -2.28 15.63
N ALA A 110 33.25 -2.40 16.84
CA ALA A 110 33.50 -1.67 18.09
C ALA A 110 33.50 -0.11 18.13
N GLY A 111 32.36 0.44 18.57
CA GLY A 111 32.23 1.49 19.60
C GLY A 111 32.41 2.98 19.21
N PRO A 112 32.01 3.95 20.08
CA PRO A 112 31.28 3.82 21.34
C PRO A 112 29.90 4.54 21.37
N SER A 113 28.96 3.87 22.05
CA SER A 113 28.10 4.39 23.12
C SER A 113 27.65 5.86 23.09
N TRP A 114 26.35 6.07 22.83
CA TRP A 114 25.56 7.12 23.50
C TRP A 114 24.19 6.55 23.88
N MET A 115 24.12 5.97 25.08
CA MET A 115 22.86 5.77 25.80
C MET A 115 22.91 6.66 27.06
N GLY A 116 21.81 7.37 27.31
CA GLY A 116 21.42 7.79 28.65
C GLY A 116 21.53 9.28 28.95
N ALA A 117 20.41 9.98 28.83
CA ALA A 117 19.91 10.79 29.93
C ALA A 117 18.82 9.95 30.66
N PRO A 118 18.35 10.25 31.89
CA PRO A 118 18.72 11.27 32.87
C PRO A 118 18.99 10.72 34.31
N GLU A 119 19.21 11.66 35.25
CA GLU A 119 19.56 11.58 36.70
C GLU A 119 20.98 11.13 37.08
#